data_AF-A0A4U3MM55-F1
#
_entry.id   AF-A0A4U3MM55-F1
#
_cell.length_a   1.000
_cell.length_b   1.000
_cell.length_c   1.000
_cell.angle_alpha   90.00
_cell.angle_beta   90.00
_cell.angle_gamma   90.00
#
_symmetry.space_group_name_H-M   'P 1'
#
loop_
_entity.id
_entity.type
_entity.pdbx_description
1 polymer ?
#
loop_
_entity_poly.entity_id
_entity_poly.type
_entity_poly.pdbx_seq_one_letter_code
_entity_poly.pdbx_strand_id
1 'polypeptide(L)' 'MKRVSILQKLENAGVIAVVRGKTKEEALKASQAIVAGGMRGIELTFTVP' A
#
# COMPACT_ATOMS: atom_id res chain seq x y z
N MET A 1 -12.35 0.22 19.70
CA MET A 1 -11.92 1.44 18.97
C MET A 1 -10.89 1.21 17.86
N LYS A 2 -10.10 0.14 17.83
CA LYS A 2 -9.07 -0.14 16.79
C LYS A 2 -9.59 -0.13 15.34
N ARG A 3 -10.80 -0.64 15.10
CA ARG A 3 -11.43 -0.62 13.76
C ARG A 3 -11.61 0.81 13.24
N VAL A 4 -12.15 1.69 14.09
CA VAL A 4 -12.43 3.09 13.73
C VAL A 4 -11.14 3.85 13.41
N SER A 5 -10.07 3.64 14.18
CA SER A 5 -8.78 4.32 13.90
C SER A 5 -8.12 3.84 12.62
N ILE A 6 -8.30 2.57 12.23
CA ILE A 6 -7.84 2.06 10.93
C ILE A 6 -8.65 2.69 9.79
N LEU A 7 -9.98 2.72 9.91
CA LEU A 7 -10.85 3.32 8.90
C LEU A 7 -10.53 4.81 8.72
N GLN A 8 -10.31 5.56 9.81
CA GLN A 8 -9.90 6.97 9.72
C GLN A 8 -8.56 7.15 9.01
N LYS A 9 -7.59 6.24 9.22
CA LYS A 9 -6.30 6.28 8.49
C LYS A 9 -6.48 6.01 7.01
N LEU A 10 -7.36 5.09 6.64
CA LEU A 10 -7.67 4.79 5.24
C LEU A 10 -8.38 5.97 4.57
N GLU A 11 -9.37 6.56 5.24
CA GLU A 11 -10.06 7.77 4.77
C GLU A 11 -9.06 8.93 4.58
N ASN A 12 -8.22 9.20 5.59
CA ASN A 12 -7.22 10.27 5.53
C ASN A 12 -6.14 10.03 4.47
N ALA A 13 -5.89 8.77 4.06
CA ALA A 13 -4.96 8.48 2.97
C ALA A 13 -5.52 8.92 1.61
N GLY A 14 -6.85 8.97 1.45
CA GLY A 14 -7.57 9.38 0.24
C GLY A 14 -7.46 8.41 -0.93
N VAL A 15 -6.24 7.94 -1.23
CA VAL A 15 -5.92 7.01 -2.31
C VAL A 15 -5.03 5.88 -1.75
N ILE A 16 -5.32 4.65 -2.16
CA ILE A 16 -4.55 3.45 -1.80
C ILE A 16 -3.93 2.87 -3.07
N ALA A 17 -2.60 2.72 -3.11
CA ALA A 17 -1.96 1.94 -4.17
C ALA A 17 -2.11 0.44 -3.91
N VAL A 18 -2.73 -0.26 -4.85
CA VAL A 18 -2.74 -1.73 -4.86
C VAL A 18 -1.54 -2.23 -5.65
N VAL A 19 -0.65 -2.95 -4.98
CA VAL A 19 0.62 -3.44 -5.56
C VAL A 19 0.53 -4.94 -5.84
N ARG A 20 0.78 -5.28 -7.11
CA ARG A 20 0.98 -6.66 -7.58
C ARG A 20 2.23 -6.70 -8.46
N GLY A 21 3.28 -7.35 -7.98
CA GLY A 21 4.48 -7.66 -8.75
C GLY A 21 4.48 -9.12 -9.22
N LYS A 22 5.27 -9.42 -10.25
CA LYS A 22 5.57 -10.79 -10.71
C LYS A 22 6.62 -11.45 -9.80
N THR A 23 7.37 -10.66 -9.04
CA THR A 23 8.40 -11.08 -8.09
C THR A 23 8.34 -10.23 -6.81
N LYS A 24 8.94 -10.73 -5.73
CA LYS A 24 9.08 -10.00 -4.46
C LYS A 24 9.88 -8.72 -4.64
N GLU A 25 10.94 -8.78 -5.44
CA GLU A 25 11.84 -7.65 -5.71
C GLU A 25 11.12 -6.54 -6.47
N GLU A 26 10.30 -6.89 -7.46
CA GLU A 26 9.48 -5.93 -8.20
C GLU A 26 8.44 -5.27 -7.29
N ALA A 27 7.72 -6.06 -6.49
CA ALA A 27 6.72 -5.53 -5.55
C ALA A 27 7.36 -4.61 -4.50
N LEU A 28 8.55 -4.94 -4.02
CA LEU A 28 9.31 -4.11 -3.08
C LEU A 28 9.73 -2.79 -3.71
N LYS A 29 10.32 -2.82 -4.92
CA LYS A 29 10.72 -1.60 -5.64
C LYS A 29 9.54 -0.69 -5.92
N ALA A 30 8.41 -1.25 -6.37
CA ALA A 30 7.18 -0.50 -6.58
C ALA A 30 6.69 0.15 -5.28
N SER A 31 6.65 -0.61 -4.18
CA SER A 31 6.24 -0.10 -2.86
C SER A 31 7.12 1.05 -2.38
N GLN A 32 8.45 0.93 -2.54
CA GLN A 32 9.40 1.99 -2.19
C GLN A 32 9.18 3.26 -3.02
N ALA A 33 8.99 3.12 -4.34
CA ALA A 33 8.71 4.25 -5.22
C ALA A 33 7.39 4.96 -4.87
N ILE A 34 6.35 4.21 -4.50
CA ILE A 34 5.06 4.75 -4.06
C ILE A 34 5.22 5.57 -2.78
N VAL A 35 5.95 5.06 -1.79
CA VAL A 35 6.25 5.80 -0.54
C VAL A 35 7.06 7.06 -0.84
N ALA A 36 8.09 6.97 -1.69
CA ALA A 36 8.89 8.12 -2.10
C ALA A 36 8.07 9.19 -2.84
N GLY A 37 7.05 8.78 -3.59
CA GLY A 37 6.07 9.67 -4.24
C GLY A 37 5.08 10.35 -3.30
N GLY A 38 5.18 10.13 -1.99
CA GLY A 38 4.36 10.78 -0.98
C GLY A 38 3.04 10.08 -0.66
N MET A 39 2.79 8.89 -1.22
CA MET A 39 1.61 8.10 -0.89
C MET A 39 1.74 7.43 0.48
N ARG A 40 0.65 7.47 1.24
CA ARG A 40 0.60 7.03 2.65
C ARG A 40 -0.18 5.72 2.83
N GLY A 41 -0.89 5.28 1.79
CA GLY A 41 -1.69 4.04 1.77
C GLY A 41 -1.21 3.09 0.68
N ILE A 42 -0.87 1.86 1.08
CA ILE A 42 -0.43 0.78 0.19
C ILE A 42 -1.11 -0.52 0.62
N GLU A 43 -1.65 -1.25 -0.35
CA GLU A 43 -2.13 -2.63 -0.21
C GLU A 43 -1.24 -3.55 -1.05
N LEU A 44 -0.61 -4.53 -0.42
CA LEU A 44 0.17 -5.54 -1.11
C LEU A 44 -0.69 -6.80 -1.31
N THR A 45 -0.88 -7.22 -2.55
CA THR A 45 -1.71 -8.39 -2.86
C THR A 45 -1.03 -9.71 -2.48
N PHE A 46 -1.80 -10.70 -2.01
CA PHE A 46 -1.28 -12.05 -1.70
C PHE A 46 -0.92 -12.87 -2.95
N THR A 47 -1.22 -12.36 -4.14
CA THR A 47 -0.89 -12.98 -5.43
C THR A 47 0.50 -12.61 -5.94
N VAL A 48 1.30 -11.89 -5.16
CA VAL A 48 2.74 -11.74 -5.41
C VAL A 48 3.43 -13.07 -5.03
N PRO A 49 4.15 -13.73 -5.95
CA PRO A 49 4.84 -15.00 -5.69
C PRO A 49 5.92 -14.95 -4.60
#